data_AF-A0AAU9XIQ8-F1
#
_entry.id   AF-A0AAU9XIQ8-F1
#
_cell.length_a   1.000
_cell.length_b   1.000
_cell.length_c   1.000
_cell.angle_alpha   90.00
_cell.angle_beta   90.00
_cell.angle_gamma   90.00
#
_symmetry.space_group_name_H-M   'P 1'
#
loop_
_entity.id
_entity.type
_entity.pdbx_description
1 polymer ?
#
loop_
_entity_poly.entity_id
_entity_poly.type
_entity_poly.pdbx_seq_one_letter_code
_entity_poly.pdbx_strand_id
1 'polypeptide(L)'
;MTVLGFADKSSAPEHYPLPEDMEKLRKAQKLEYLHGISEKEVDSFIFQSEEQVQKLKTEEEIDILQQQELAAKGRFPSRFPGCNKSFKYNGKTRRNNELFHHPRVQFKDSMIMTQSSPECTAPQKETKAGDDVYNYNCALLADCFLFFNFLNAIKEGDGERIMQQYKYIMLYCKANGSHSTKYALECLTQFFFVFALLSQRQ
;
A
#
# COMPACT_ATOMS: atom_id res chain seq x y z
N MET A 1 13.26 13.28 -8.43
CA MET A 1 14.19 13.80 -9.47
C MET A 1 15.46 12.96 -9.57
N THR A 2 15.97 12.38 -8.47
CA THR A 2 17.10 11.44 -8.49
C THR A 2 16.78 10.11 -9.16
N VAL A 3 15.53 9.61 -9.08
CA VAL A 3 15.15 8.31 -9.68
C VAL A 3 15.10 8.39 -11.20
N LEU A 4 14.61 9.51 -11.74
CA LEU A 4 14.61 9.76 -13.18
C LEU A 4 15.94 10.30 -13.73
N GLY A 5 16.89 10.65 -12.86
CA GLY A 5 18.21 11.14 -13.26
C GLY A 5 18.17 12.54 -13.88
N PHE A 6 17.31 13.43 -13.36
CA PHE A 6 17.28 14.82 -13.82
C PHE A 6 18.41 15.62 -13.17
N ALA A 7 19.27 16.22 -13.99
CA ALA A 7 20.30 17.16 -13.54
C ALA A 7 19.69 18.54 -13.16
N ASP A 8 18.69 18.99 -13.91
CA ASP A 8 17.99 20.27 -13.74
C ASP A 8 16.52 20.21 -14.20
N LYS A 9 15.71 21.23 -13.86
CA LYS A 9 14.27 21.31 -14.23
C LYS A 9 13.99 21.27 -15.74
N SER A 10 14.98 21.50 -16.60
CA SER A 10 14.85 21.39 -18.07
C SER A 10 15.63 20.22 -18.69
N SER A 11 16.27 19.39 -17.87
CA SER A 11 17.04 18.25 -18.35
C SER A 11 16.13 17.08 -18.76
N ALA A 12 16.64 16.21 -19.62
CA ALA A 12 15.96 14.95 -19.96
C ALA A 12 16.28 13.88 -18.90
N PRO A 13 15.37 12.91 -18.65
CA PRO A 13 15.61 11.86 -17.67
C PRO A 13 16.67 10.87 -18.19
N GLU A 14 17.77 10.67 -17.45
CA GLU A 14 18.85 9.73 -17.82
C GLU A 14 18.46 8.27 -17.61
N HIS A 15 17.66 7.95 -16.59
CA HIS A 15 17.40 6.56 -16.20
C HIS A 15 16.13 5.97 -16.83
N TYR A 16 15.27 6.80 -17.42
CA TYR A 16 14.02 6.37 -18.06
C TYR A 16 13.69 7.23 -19.30
N PRO A 17 14.46 7.08 -20.39
CA PRO A 17 14.15 7.78 -21.64
C PRO A 17 12.76 7.39 -22.14
N LEU A 18 12.03 8.38 -22.67
CA LEU A 18 10.74 8.14 -23.30
C LEU A 18 10.93 7.23 -24.52
N PRO A 19 10.05 6.24 -24.76
CA PRO A 19 10.12 5.39 -25.94
C PRO A 19 10.04 6.25 -27.21
N GLU A 20 10.93 6.02 -28.18
CA GLU A 20 10.99 6.80 -29.43
C GLU A 20 9.68 6.73 -30.23
N ASP A 21 8.92 5.64 -30.08
CA ASP A 21 7.62 5.43 -30.74
C ASP A 21 6.41 5.96 -29.93
N MET A 22 6.62 6.85 -28.97
CA MET A 22 5.54 7.46 -28.17
C MET A 22 4.45 8.09 -29.04
N GLU A 23 4.74 8.63 -30.21
CA GLU A 23 3.71 9.20 -31.10
C GLU A 23 2.76 8.14 -31.69
N LYS A 24 3.24 6.92 -31.91
CA LYS A 24 2.49 5.81 -32.52
C LYS A 24 1.68 5.01 -31.50
N LEU A 25 1.98 5.16 -30.21
CA LEU A 25 1.30 4.46 -29.11
C LEU A 25 -0.13 4.98 -28.89
N ARG A 26 -1.06 4.07 -28.56
CA ARG A 26 -2.42 4.46 -28.16
C ARG A 26 -2.39 5.23 -26.84
N LYS A 27 -3.35 6.15 -26.65
CA LYS A 27 -3.45 6.96 -25.41
C LYS A 27 -3.38 6.12 -24.12
N ALA A 28 -4.03 4.97 -24.10
CA ALA A 28 -4.01 4.05 -22.95
C ALA A 28 -2.60 3.52 -22.64
N GLN A 29 -1.82 3.16 -23.65
CA GLN A 29 -0.46 2.64 -23.48
C GLN A 29 0.51 3.74 -23.02
N LYS A 30 0.31 4.98 -23.48
CA LYS A 30 1.06 6.14 -22.97
C LYS A 30 0.74 6.39 -21.49
N LEU A 31 -0.53 6.27 -21.12
CA LEU A 31 -0.99 6.44 -19.75
C LEU A 31 -0.39 5.36 -18.83
N GLU A 32 -0.39 4.10 -19.26
CA GLU A 32 0.19 2.98 -18.53
C GLU A 32 1.70 3.17 -18.29
N TYR A 33 2.43 3.64 -19.31
CA TYR A 33 3.84 3.99 -19.17
C TYR A 33 4.08 5.12 -18.15
N LEU A 34 3.27 6.20 -18.24
CA LEU A 34 3.33 7.31 -17.29
C LEU A 34 2.99 6.88 -15.86
N HIS A 35 1.99 6.00 -15.69
CA HIS A 35 1.65 5.43 -14.41
C HIS A 35 2.84 4.65 -13.83
N GLY A 36 3.46 3.77 -14.60
CA GLY A 36 4.60 2.97 -14.12
C GLY A 36 5.82 3.81 -13.73
N ILE A 37 6.10 4.89 -14.44
CA ILE A 37 7.18 5.82 -14.07
C ILE A 37 6.82 6.63 -12.82
N SER A 38 5.59 7.16 -12.78
CA SER A 38 5.13 7.97 -11.65
C SER A 38 5.09 7.14 -10.37
N GLU A 39 4.66 5.89 -10.45
CA GLU A 39 4.66 4.94 -9.34
C GLU A 39 6.06 4.76 -8.74
N LYS A 40 7.09 4.60 -9.57
CA LYS A 40 8.48 4.45 -9.09
C LYS A 40 9.04 5.66 -8.36
N GLU A 41 8.81 6.87 -8.89
CA GLU A 41 9.25 8.11 -8.22
C GLU A 41 8.47 8.35 -6.93
N VAL A 42 7.16 8.11 -6.95
CA VAL A 42 6.30 8.22 -5.76
C VAL A 42 6.74 7.20 -4.70
N ASP A 43 7.04 5.97 -5.12
CA ASP A 43 7.49 4.92 -4.20
C ASP A 43 8.82 5.28 -3.56
N SER A 44 9.81 5.75 -4.33
CA SER A 44 11.08 6.21 -3.78
C SER A 44 10.93 7.39 -2.83
N PHE A 45 10.10 8.38 -3.19
CA PHE A 45 9.91 9.59 -2.39
C PHE A 45 9.20 9.34 -1.06
N ILE A 46 8.26 8.40 -1.04
CA ILE A 46 7.43 8.09 0.13
C ILE A 46 8.09 7.03 1.00
N PHE A 47 8.57 5.94 0.40
CA PHE A 47 9.05 4.78 1.14
C PHE A 47 10.53 4.80 1.45
N GLN A 48 11.32 5.56 0.68
CA GLN A 48 12.80 5.66 0.80
C GLN A 48 13.56 4.31 0.72
N SER A 49 12.88 3.16 0.78
CA SER A 49 13.36 1.78 0.70
C SER A 49 12.24 0.87 0.15
N GLU A 50 12.58 0.03 -0.83
CA GLU A 50 11.67 -0.93 -1.47
C GLU A 50 11.14 -2.01 -0.49
N GLU A 51 11.85 -2.26 0.62
CA GLU A 51 11.45 -3.27 1.61
C GLU A 51 10.15 -2.91 2.34
N GLN A 52 9.85 -1.61 2.48
CA GLN A 52 8.61 -1.15 3.10
C GLN A 52 7.42 -1.29 2.16
N VAL A 53 7.65 -1.17 0.84
CA VAL A 53 6.63 -1.30 -0.21
C VAL A 53 6.08 -2.72 -0.27
N GLN A 54 6.95 -3.73 -0.17
CA GLN A 54 6.56 -5.14 -0.24
C GLN A 54 5.68 -5.58 0.94
N LYS A 55 5.76 -4.89 2.08
CA LYS A 55 4.95 -5.17 3.28
C LYS A 55 3.54 -4.59 3.20
N LEU A 56 3.29 -3.66 2.29
CA LEU A 56 1.99 -3.00 2.11
C LEU A 56 1.11 -3.65 1.04
N LYS A 57 1.43 -4.89 0.66
CA LYS A 57 0.56 -5.64 -0.24
C LYS A 57 -0.81 -5.80 0.39
N THR A 58 -1.83 -5.43 -0.36
CA THR A 58 -3.22 -5.63 0.06
C THR A 58 -3.53 -7.13 0.11
N GLU A 59 -4.51 -7.53 0.92
CA GLU A 59 -4.98 -8.92 0.93
C GLU A 59 -5.37 -9.38 -0.50
N GLU A 60 -5.84 -8.45 -1.35
CA GLU A 60 -6.16 -8.70 -2.76
C GLU A 60 -4.92 -9.12 -3.59
N GLU A 61 -3.77 -8.46 -3.41
CA GLU A 61 -2.53 -8.78 -4.13
C GLU A 61 -1.91 -10.10 -3.66
N ILE A 62 -2.03 -10.40 -2.37
CA ILE A 62 -1.59 -11.69 -1.80
C ILE A 62 -2.46 -12.82 -2.36
N ASP A 63 -3.77 -12.60 -2.46
CA ASP A 63 -4.73 -13.57 -2.98
C ASP A 63 -4.51 -13.87 -4.47
N ILE A 64 -4.17 -12.86 -5.29
CA ILE A 64 -3.83 -13.01 -6.71
C ILE A 64 -2.56 -13.84 -6.90
N LEU A 65 -1.54 -13.64 -6.05
CA LEU A 65 -0.28 -14.38 -6.12
C LEU A 65 -0.43 -15.87 -5.79
N GLN A 66 -1.48 -16.27 -5.06
CA GLN A 66 -1.67 -17.64 -4.59
C GLN A 66 -2.31 -18.61 -5.60
N GLN A 67 -2.56 -18.21 -6.86
CA GLN A 67 -3.00 -19.07 -7.98
C GLN A 67 -4.10 -20.10 -7.61
N GLN A 68 -5.11 -19.70 -6.83
CA GLN A 68 -6.17 -20.61 -6.40
C GLN A 68 -7.35 -20.61 -7.37
N GLU A 69 -7.99 -21.77 -7.56
CA GLU A 69 -9.15 -21.92 -8.44
C GLU A 69 -10.33 -21.05 -7.97
N LEU A 70 -10.68 -20.06 -8.79
CA LEU A 70 -11.83 -19.18 -8.60
C LEU A 70 -13.08 -19.84 -9.18
N ALA A 71 -14.23 -19.65 -8.53
CA ALA A 71 -15.52 -20.02 -9.10
C ALA A 71 -15.82 -19.18 -10.35
N ALA A 72 -16.79 -19.62 -11.17
CA ALA A 72 -17.19 -18.98 -12.45
C ALA A 72 -17.56 -17.48 -12.40
N LYS A 73 -17.63 -16.87 -11.21
CA LYS A 73 -17.86 -15.43 -10.98
C LYS A 73 -16.64 -14.69 -10.41
N GLY A 74 -15.44 -15.28 -10.45
CA GLY A 74 -14.22 -14.67 -9.88
C GLY A 74 -14.24 -14.58 -8.35
N ARG A 75 -15.03 -15.43 -7.68
CA ARG A 75 -15.15 -15.51 -6.21
C ARG A 75 -14.46 -16.76 -5.69
N PHE A 76 -13.93 -16.70 -4.48
CA PHE A 76 -13.30 -17.82 -3.81
C PHE A 76 -14.37 -18.79 -3.26
N PRO A 77 -14.52 -20.01 -3.80
CA PRO A 77 -15.47 -20.97 -3.28
C PRO A 77 -15.00 -21.52 -1.93
N SER A 78 -15.95 -21.89 -1.06
CA SER A 78 -15.63 -22.66 0.13
C SER A 78 -14.90 -23.95 -0.25
N ARG A 79 -13.85 -24.31 0.50
CA ARG A 79 -13.09 -25.55 0.28
C ARG A 79 -13.79 -26.79 0.82
N PHE A 80 -14.85 -26.62 1.62
CA PHE A 80 -15.56 -27.72 2.23
C PHE A 80 -16.47 -28.45 1.21
N PRO A 81 -16.40 -29.79 1.10
CA PRO A 81 -17.25 -30.56 0.18
C PRO A 81 -18.74 -30.33 0.48
N GLY A 82 -19.50 -29.89 -0.54
CA GLY A 82 -20.94 -29.63 -0.41
C GLY A 82 -21.31 -28.23 0.10
N CYS A 83 -20.35 -27.33 0.32
CA CYS A 83 -20.63 -25.94 0.65
C CYS A 83 -20.68 -25.06 -0.61
N ASN A 84 -21.87 -24.52 -0.92
CA ASN A 84 -22.08 -23.66 -2.11
C ASN A 84 -21.77 -22.18 -1.87
N LYS A 85 -21.19 -21.82 -0.71
CA LYS A 85 -20.86 -20.43 -0.40
C LYS A 85 -19.58 -20.00 -1.13
N SER A 86 -19.59 -18.77 -1.61
CA SER A 86 -18.41 -18.15 -2.25
C SER A 86 -18.19 -16.75 -1.67
N PHE A 87 -16.92 -16.35 -1.61
CA PHE A 87 -16.45 -15.15 -0.94
C PHE A 87 -15.72 -14.25 -1.93
N LYS A 88 -15.75 -12.94 -1.69
CA LYS A 88 -15.04 -11.98 -2.54
C LYS A 88 -13.51 -12.12 -2.41
N TYR A 89 -13.04 -12.46 -1.21
CA TYR A 89 -11.62 -12.56 -0.85
C TYR A 89 -11.30 -13.91 -0.21
N ASN A 90 -10.06 -14.36 -0.31
CA ASN A 90 -9.50 -15.50 0.43
C ASN A 90 -9.09 -15.09 1.86
N GLY A 91 -9.90 -14.21 2.46
CA GLY A 91 -9.66 -13.61 3.76
C GLY A 91 -10.37 -14.34 4.91
N LYS A 92 -10.45 -13.61 6.04
CA LYS A 92 -11.03 -14.10 7.30
C LYS A 92 -12.46 -14.63 7.15
N THR A 93 -13.31 -13.99 6.32
CA THR A 93 -14.72 -14.38 6.16
C THR A 93 -14.89 -15.77 5.55
N ARG A 94 -14.07 -16.14 4.57
CA ARG A 94 -14.06 -17.49 3.98
C ARG A 94 -13.62 -18.52 5.01
N ARG A 95 -12.52 -18.24 5.71
CA ARG A 95 -11.96 -19.12 6.76
C ARG A 95 -12.93 -19.32 7.91
N ASN A 96 -13.60 -18.27 8.38
CA ASN A 96 -14.61 -18.36 9.43
C ASN A 96 -15.77 -19.26 9.00
N ASN A 97 -16.25 -19.13 7.76
CA ASN A 97 -17.27 -20.05 7.26
C ASN A 97 -16.79 -21.51 7.22
N GLU A 98 -15.55 -21.74 6.82
CA GLU A 98 -14.95 -23.09 6.77
C GLU A 98 -14.78 -23.71 8.16
N LEU A 99 -14.52 -22.90 9.20
CA LEU A 99 -14.44 -23.34 10.60
C LEU A 99 -15.76 -23.86 11.17
N PHE A 100 -16.90 -23.44 10.60
CA PHE A 100 -18.23 -23.95 11.01
C PHE A 100 -18.56 -25.33 10.41
N HIS A 101 -17.75 -25.85 9.48
CA HIS A 101 -17.97 -27.17 8.91
C HIS A 101 -17.25 -28.28 9.69
N HIS A 102 -17.90 -29.44 9.81
CA HIS A 102 -17.33 -30.65 10.40
C HIS A 102 -17.31 -31.80 9.37
N PRO A 103 -16.17 -32.51 9.19
CA PRO A 103 -14.86 -32.26 9.80
C PRO A 103 -14.24 -30.96 9.30
N ARG A 104 -13.45 -30.30 10.15
CA ARG A 104 -12.79 -29.04 9.79
C ARG A 104 -11.89 -29.26 8.60
N VAL A 105 -11.94 -28.35 7.63
CA VAL A 105 -10.99 -28.32 6.52
C VAL A 105 -9.59 -28.17 7.12
N GLN A 106 -8.74 -29.18 6.99
CA GLN A 106 -7.35 -29.11 7.47
C GLN A 106 -6.53 -28.23 6.53
N PHE A 107 -5.93 -27.19 7.08
CA PHE A 107 -5.02 -26.33 6.34
C PHE A 107 -3.61 -26.92 6.42
N LYS A 108 -2.98 -27.15 5.26
CA LYS A 108 -1.51 -27.14 5.18
C LYS A 108 -1.10 -25.68 5.15
N ASP A 109 -0.83 -25.10 6.31
CA ASP A 109 -0.26 -23.77 6.41
C ASP A 109 1.16 -23.80 5.84
N SER A 110 1.28 -23.54 4.55
CA SER A 110 2.53 -23.01 3.99
C SER A 110 2.40 -21.50 3.97
N MET A 111 2.86 -20.90 5.07
CA MET A 111 3.24 -19.49 5.22
C MET A 111 2.17 -18.42 4.94
N ILE A 112 1.45 -18.02 5.99
CA ILE A 112 1.16 -16.59 6.26
C ILE A 112 1.24 -16.36 7.77
N MET A 113 2.44 -16.54 8.33
CA MET A 113 2.86 -15.78 9.51
C MET A 113 3.60 -14.57 8.95
N THR A 114 2.96 -13.41 8.91
CA THR A 114 3.65 -12.15 8.64
C THR A 114 4.44 -11.77 9.90
N GLN A 115 5.50 -12.53 10.19
CA GLN A 115 6.62 -12.06 11.00
C GLN A 115 7.70 -11.61 10.03
N SER A 116 7.92 -10.30 9.94
CA SER A 116 9.25 -9.68 9.82
C SER A 116 9.11 -8.16 9.74
N SER A 117 9.19 -7.51 10.89
CA SER A 117 9.86 -6.20 11.00
C SER A 117 11.36 -6.45 10.83
N PRO A 118 12.16 -5.55 10.21
CA PRO A 118 13.60 -5.73 10.18
C PRO A 118 14.16 -5.60 11.61
N GLU A 119 15.26 -6.27 11.81
CA GLU A 119 15.99 -6.49 13.05
C GLU A 119 16.36 -5.17 13.74
N CYS A 120 15.80 -4.96 14.94
CA CYS A 120 16.54 -4.30 16.01
C CYS A 120 17.08 -5.42 16.90
N THR A 121 18.40 -5.49 17.02
CA THR A 121 19.14 -6.45 17.83
C THR A 121 18.69 -6.40 19.29
N ALA A 122 17.72 -7.23 19.66
CA ALA A 122 17.31 -7.45 21.04
C ALA A 122 16.84 -8.91 21.19
N PRO A 123 17.14 -9.55 22.34
CA PRO A 123 17.06 -11.00 22.49
C PRO A 123 15.63 -11.51 22.29
N GLN A 124 15.52 -12.58 21.50
CA GLN A 124 14.27 -13.28 21.18
C GLN A 124 13.49 -13.61 22.46
N LYS A 125 12.40 -12.88 22.70
CA LYS A 125 11.38 -13.27 23.66
C LYS A 125 10.36 -14.14 22.94
N GLU A 126 10.13 -15.32 23.49
CA GLU A 126 9.09 -16.29 23.12
C GLU A 126 7.79 -15.59 22.71
N THR A 127 7.36 -15.82 21.47
CA THR A 127 6.13 -15.25 20.92
C THR A 127 4.92 -15.88 21.60
N LYS A 128 4.37 -15.18 22.60
CA LYS A 128 2.98 -15.38 23.01
C LYS A 128 2.08 -14.98 21.84
N ALA A 129 0.99 -15.72 21.61
CA ALA A 129 -0.08 -15.30 20.72
C ALA A 129 -0.53 -13.91 21.17
N GLY A 130 -0.28 -12.89 20.34
CA GLY A 130 -0.60 -11.51 20.66
C GLY A 130 -2.09 -11.36 20.90
N ASP A 131 -2.47 -10.53 21.88
CA ASP A 131 -3.86 -10.17 22.08
C ASP A 131 -4.31 -9.28 20.92
N ASP A 132 -5.04 -9.86 19.97
CA ASP A 132 -5.54 -9.18 18.78
C ASP A 132 -6.43 -7.99 19.12
N VAL A 133 -7.18 -8.06 20.23
CA VAL A 133 -8.06 -6.97 20.68
C VAL A 133 -7.22 -5.82 21.19
N TYR A 134 -6.20 -6.12 22.01
CA TYR A 134 -5.23 -5.13 22.47
C TYR A 134 -4.50 -4.47 21.28
N ASN A 135 -3.97 -5.28 20.35
CA ASN A 135 -3.24 -4.79 19.19
C ASN A 135 -4.11 -3.90 18.28
N TYR A 136 -5.36 -4.29 18.03
CA TYR A 136 -6.31 -3.47 17.27
C TYR A 136 -6.57 -2.13 17.96
N ASN A 137 -6.81 -2.13 19.27
CA ASN A 137 -7.04 -0.90 20.02
C ASN A 137 -5.80 0.01 20.03
N CYS A 138 -4.60 -0.56 20.14
CA CYS A 138 -3.35 0.19 20.01
C CYS A 138 -3.19 0.82 18.62
N ALA A 139 -3.50 0.08 17.56
CA ALA A 139 -3.47 0.60 16.19
C ALA A 139 -4.49 1.73 16.00
N LEU A 140 -5.72 1.55 16.48
CA LEU A 140 -6.76 2.58 16.42
C LEU A 140 -6.34 3.85 17.15
N LEU A 141 -5.75 3.74 18.34
CA LEU A 141 -5.24 4.89 19.09
C LEU A 141 -4.10 5.58 18.35
N ALA A 142 -3.18 4.83 17.75
CA ALA A 142 -2.09 5.39 16.94
C ALA A 142 -2.64 6.20 15.75
N ASP A 143 -3.64 5.69 15.04
CA ASP A 143 -4.30 6.39 13.94
C ASP A 143 -5.02 7.67 14.42
N CYS A 144 -5.70 7.62 15.58
CA CYS A 144 -6.29 8.80 16.19
C CYS A 144 -5.24 9.86 16.54
N PHE A 145 -4.11 9.47 17.11
CA PHE A 145 -3.02 10.40 17.45
C PHE A 145 -2.40 11.03 16.22
N LEU A 146 -2.25 10.28 15.12
CA LEU A 146 -1.84 10.84 13.84
C LEU A 146 -2.80 11.94 13.40
N PHE A 147 -4.12 11.69 13.43
CA PHE A 147 -5.12 12.67 13.04
C PHE A 147 -5.09 13.92 13.93
N PHE A 148 -4.96 13.75 15.26
CA PHE A 148 -4.84 14.87 16.18
C PHE A 148 -3.57 15.68 15.96
N ASN A 149 -2.43 15.03 15.71
CA ASN A 149 -1.19 15.71 15.39
C ASN A 149 -1.33 16.54 14.09
N PHE A 150 -2.15 16.07 13.13
CA PHE A 150 -2.42 16.81 11.88
C PHE A 150 -3.24 18.06 12.13
N LEU A 151 -4.32 17.95 12.89
CA LEU A 151 -5.11 19.11 13.30
C LEU A 151 -4.28 20.10 14.10
N ASN A 152 -3.39 19.60 14.98
CA ASN A 152 -2.52 20.45 15.76
C ASN A 152 -1.48 21.17 14.89
N ALA A 153 -0.86 20.47 13.95
CA ALA A 153 0.09 21.06 13.00
C ALA A 153 -0.56 22.17 12.16
N ILE A 154 -1.82 21.99 11.74
CA ILE A 154 -2.59 23.05 11.06
C ILE A 154 -2.77 24.27 11.96
N LYS A 155 -3.14 24.07 13.24
CA LYS A 155 -3.34 25.16 14.20
C LYS A 155 -2.05 25.92 14.49
N GLU A 156 -0.93 25.22 14.60
CA GLU A 156 0.40 25.80 14.85
C GLU A 156 1.04 26.40 13.59
N GLY A 157 0.49 26.11 12.39
CA GLY A 157 1.08 26.52 11.12
C GLY A 157 2.37 25.76 10.77
N ASP A 158 2.57 24.58 11.36
CA ASP A 158 3.76 23.75 11.13
C ASP A 158 3.61 22.96 9.82
N GLY A 159 4.06 23.61 8.74
CA GLY A 159 4.03 23.03 7.40
C GLY A 159 4.90 21.79 7.24
N GLU A 160 6.00 21.67 7.99
CA GLU A 160 6.88 20.51 7.89
C GLU A 160 6.17 19.24 8.41
N ARG A 161 5.56 19.35 9.59
CA ARG A 161 4.80 18.26 10.21
C ARG A 161 3.59 17.87 9.36
N ILE A 162 2.91 18.86 8.77
CA ILE A 162 1.83 18.62 7.80
C ILE A 162 2.35 17.78 6.63
N MET A 163 3.47 18.17 6.01
CA MET A 163 4.02 17.43 4.86
C MET A 163 4.48 16.01 5.23
N GLN A 164 5.06 15.81 6.42
CA GLN A 164 5.40 14.47 6.91
C GLN A 164 4.15 13.59 7.04
N GLN A 165 3.05 14.14 7.56
CA GLN A 165 1.80 13.38 7.70
C GLN A 165 1.12 13.09 6.36
N TYR A 166 1.21 13.99 5.38
CA TYR A 166 0.77 13.71 4.02
C TYR A 166 1.50 12.49 3.42
N LYS A 167 2.79 12.28 3.73
CA LYS A 167 3.50 11.05 3.31
C LYS A 167 2.86 9.80 3.92
N TYR A 168 2.54 9.85 5.21
CA TYR A 168 1.91 8.72 5.90
C TYR A 168 0.47 8.47 5.41
N ILE A 169 -0.32 9.52 5.15
CA ILE A 169 -1.67 9.41 4.58
C ILE A 169 -1.63 8.77 3.18
N MET A 170 -0.60 9.05 2.39
CA MET A 170 -0.41 8.40 1.10
C MET A 170 -0.22 6.88 1.21
N LEU A 171 0.28 6.36 2.34
CA LEU A 171 0.36 4.92 2.58
C LEU A 171 -1.02 4.28 2.65
N TYR A 172 -1.95 4.91 3.37
CA TYR A 172 -3.34 4.45 3.40
C TYR A 172 -4.01 4.58 2.04
N CYS A 173 -3.66 5.61 1.28
CA CYS A 173 -4.16 5.72 -0.09
C CYS A 173 -3.68 4.53 -0.92
N LYS A 174 -2.38 4.20 -0.90
CA LYS A 174 -1.84 3.02 -1.60
C LYS A 174 -2.51 1.73 -1.14
N ALA A 175 -2.65 1.53 0.17
CA ALA A 175 -3.27 0.32 0.74
C ALA A 175 -4.77 0.18 0.38
N ASN A 176 -5.48 1.28 0.14
CA ASN A 176 -6.89 1.25 -0.28
C ASN A 176 -7.08 1.13 -1.81
N GLY A 177 -5.98 1.12 -2.58
CA GLY A 177 -6.00 0.94 -4.03
C GLY A 177 -6.88 1.95 -4.76
N SER A 178 -7.67 1.48 -5.73
CA SER A 178 -8.47 2.35 -6.61
C SER A 178 -9.50 3.22 -5.88
N HIS A 179 -9.92 2.85 -4.67
CA HIS A 179 -10.94 3.58 -3.90
C HIS A 179 -10.44 4.91 -3.33
N SER A 180 -9.13 5.11 -3.24
CA SER A 180 -8.50 6.29 -2.64
C SER A 180 -7.83 7.22 -3.66
N THR A 181 -7.89 6.90 -4.95
CA THR A 181 -7.16 7.60 -6.03
C THR A 181 -7.32 9.12 -5.99
N LYS A 182 -8.54 9.61 -5.69
CA LYS A 182 -8.80 11.04 -5.51
C LYS A 182 -7.96 11.65 -4.39
N TYR A 183 -7.91 11.00 -3.23
CA TYR A 183 -7.16 11.48 -2.07
C TYR A 183 -5.65 11.36 -2.28
N ALA A 184 -5.20 10.30 -2.96
CA ALA A 184 -3.80 10.16 -3.37
C ALA A 184 -3.36 11.33 -4.26
N LEU A 185 -4.20 11.70 -5.23
CA LEU A 185 -3.94 12.81 -6.14
C LEU A 185 -3.83 14.14 -5.41
N GLU A 186 -4.72 14.41 -4.44
CA GLU A 186 -4.65 15.63 -3.62
C GLU A 186 -3.36 15.67 -2.79
N CYS A 187 -2.97 14.55 -2.17
CA CYS A 187 -1.71 14.46 -1.42
C CYS A 187 -0.51 14.77 -2.33
N LEU A 188 -0.45 14.15 -3.51
CA LEU A 188 0.61 14.39 -4.49
C LEU A 188 0.63 15.85 -4.97
N THR A 189 -0.55 16.42 -5.23
CA THR A 189 -0.68 17.82 -5.66
C THR A 189 -0.14 18.76 -4.59
N GLN A 190 -0.40 18.48 -3.31
CA GLN A 190 0.18 19.23 -2.21
C GLN A 190 1.72 19.14 -2.19
N PHE A 191 2.30 17.96 -2.44
CA PHE A 191 3.75 17.81 -2.60
C PHE A 191 4.29 18.61 -3.79
N PHE A 192 3.61 18.59 -4.95
CA PHE A 192 4.01 19.39 -6.10
C PHE A 192 4.00 20.88 -5.83
N PHE A 193 2.98 21.39 -5.14
CA PHE A 193 2.95 22.78 -4.75
C PHE A 193 4.15 23.13 -3.87
N VAL A 194 4.39 22.36 -2.81
CA VAL A 194 5.44 22.69 -1.85
C VAL A 194 6.86 22.52 -2.40
N PHE A 195 7.12 21.48 -3.19
CA PHE A 195 8.49 21.13 -3.60
C PHE A 195 8.87 21.52 -5.03
N ALA A 196 7.90 21.73 -5.93
CA ALA A 196 8.19 21.96 -7.34
C ALA A 196 7.74 23.34 -7.86
N LEU A 197 6.54 23.79 -7.44
CA LEU A 197 5.88 24.96 -8.01
C LEU A 197 6.06 26.23 -7.18
N LEU A 198 5.98 26.15 -5.86
CA LEU A 198 6.18 27.32 -5.00
C LEU A 198 7.68 27.61 -4.86
N SER A 199 8.04 28.90 -4.83
CA SER A 199 9.40 29.33 -4.53
C SER A 199 9.76 28.96 -3.09
N GLN A 200 11.03 28.67 -2.82
CA GLN A 200 11.52 28.47 -1.46
C GLN A 200 11.13 29.68 -0.59
N ARG A 201 10.55 29.41 0.58
CA ARG A 201 10.35 30.46 1.58
C ARG A 201 11.73 30.89 2.07
N GLN A 202 11.98 32.20 2.04
CA GLN A 202 13.16 32.84 2.63
C GLN A 202 13.08 32.79 4.16
#